data_AF-A0A3D0ZYR6-F1
#
_entry.id   AF-A0A3D0ZYR6-F1
#
_cell.length_a   1.000
_cell.length_b   1.000
_cell.length_c   1.000
_cell.angle_alpha   90.00
_cell.angle_beta   90.00
_cell.angle_gamma   90.00
#
_symmetry.space_group_name_H-M   'P 1'
#
loop_
_entity.id
_entity.type
_entity.pdbx_description
1 polymer ?
#
loop_
_entity_poly.entity_id
_entity_poly.type
_entity_poly.pdbx_seq_one_letter_code
_entity_poly.pdbx_strand_id
1 'polypeptide(L)'
;MVSPTWHELIDFHCSARTVSDGDTIKPNPYYEDLARRRYNYSAIEDQGAVRLIFLTEAVGDRPYKTLRRGGRFIWCHNLRYEGKDEAGYRQLSFTVDKGKKRFVVAENNCLCLPSKTYVGNHPYFARRDKTFLPFATPFGYTNCLHMMADAANLSRTEFLTHIREDNPYVPGTLVKPRLGYFYPQSAALGEGINPQWDKPHPCGLILGPSLQNDYDCGRDFYRVRFGGTTYERVHAVEMEILSEV
;
A
#
# COMPACT_ATOMS: atom_id res chain seq x y z
N MET A 1 -15.88 -16.11 -2.29
CA MET A 1 -14.52 -15.71 -2.73
C MET A 1 -13.52 -16.54 -1.93
N VAL A 2 -12.54 -17.17 -2.56
CA VAL A 2 -11.57 -18.06 -1.87
C VAL A 2 -10.43 -17.20 -1.34
N SER A 3 -10.11 -17.31 -0.05
CA SER A 3 -8.96 -16.62 0.55
C SER A 3 -7.65 -17.35 0.21
N PRO A 4 -6.56 -16.62 -0.06
CA PRO A 4 -5.28 -17.26 -0.34
C PRO A 4 -4.77 -18.03 0.88
N THR A 5 -3.99 -19.07 0.67
CA THR A 5 -3.30 -19.80 1.73
C THR A 5 -2.03 -19.07 2.18
N TRP A 6 -1.42 -19.49 3.30
CA TRP A 6 -0.13 -18.94 3.71
C TRP A 6 0.99 -19.24 2.69
N HIS A 7 0.94 -20.42 2.09
CA HIS A 7 1.87 -20.81 1.05
C HIS A 7 1.77 -19.88 -0.16
N GLU A 8 0.53 -19.62 -0.62
CA GLU A 8 0.28 -18.71 -1.73
C GLU A 8 0.76 -17.29 -1.42
N LEU A 9 0.51 -16.77 -0.21
CA LEU A 9 0.98 -15.44 0.19
C LEU A 9 2.51 -15.32 0.16
N ILE A 10 3.24 -16.37 0.55
CA ILE A 10 4.72 -16.37 0.55
C ILE A 10 5.28 -16.51 -0.86
N ASP A 11 4.74 -17.45 -1.64
CA ASP A 11 5.25 -17.78 -2.96
C ASP A 11 4.98 -16.66 -3.95
N PHE A 12 3.78 -16.09 -3.91
CA PHE A 12 3.36 -15.05 -4.83
C PHE A 12 3.71 -13.63 -4.37
N HIS A 13 4.39 -13.45 -3.24
CA HIS A 13 4.79 -12.13 -2.76
C HIS A 13 5.50 -11.31 -3.86
N CYS A 14 5.22 -10.01 -3.94
CA CYS A 14 5.55 -9.12 -5.05
C CYS A 14 7.05 -8.93 -5.30
N SER A 15 7.90 -9.31 -4.35
CA SER A 15 9.35 -9.32 -4.54
C SER A 15 9.86 -10.55 -5.31
N ALA A 16 9.08 -11.63 -5.39
CA ALA A 16 9.41 -12.82 -6.18
C ALA A 16 9.09 -12.58 -7.66
N ARG A 17 10.10 -12.71 -8.52
CA ARG A 17 9.91 -12.55 -9.99
C ARG A 17 9.22 -13.74 -10.63
N THR A 18 9.42 -14.90 -10.06
CA THR A 18 8.94 -16.18 -10.56
C THR A 18 8.39 -16.99 -9.41
N VAL A 19 7.41 -17.82 -9.70
CA VAL A 19 6.84 -18.80 -8.77
C VAL A 19 7.04 -20.20 -9.34
N SER A 20 7.18 -21.17 -8.45
CA SER A 20 7.19 -22.59 -8.84
C SER A 20 5.75 -23.03 -9.08
N ASP A 21 5.54 -23.81 -10.12
CA ASP A 21 4.26 -24.44 -10.45
C ASP A 21 4.55 -25.89 -10.83
N GLY A 22 4.59 -26.76 -9.81
CA GLY A 22 5.16 -28.11 -9.94
C GLY A 22 6.61 -28.06 -10.42
N ASP A 23 6.88 -28.73 -11.54
CA ASP A 23 8.21 -28.80 -12.17
C ASP A 23 8.54 -27.57 -13.06
N THR A 24 7.62 -26.61 -13.19
CA THR A 24 7.79 -25.44 -14.06
C THR A 24 8.01 -24.16 -13.27
N ILE A 25 8.85 -23.26 -13.79
CA ILE A 25 9.05 -21.93 -13.25
C ILE A 25 8.33 -20.94 -14.15
N LYS A 26 7.34 -20.22 -13.61
CA LYS A 26 6.56 -19.22 -14.35
C LYS A 26 6.74 -17.81 -13.77
N PRO A 27 6.53 -16.75 -14.57
CA PRO A 27 6.52 -15.38 -14.06
C PRO A 27 5.46 -15.21 -12.97
N ASN A 28 5.81 -14.51 -11.89
CA ASN A 28 4.85 -14.16 -10.85
C ASN A 28 3.94 -13.02 -11.35
N PRO A 29 2.61 -13.22 -11.47
CA PRO A 29 1.70 -12.18 -11.94
C PRO A 29 1.61 -10.97 -11.00
N TYR A 30 1.98 -11.12 -9.73
CA TYR A 30 1.93 -10.05 -8.73
C TYR A 30 3.30 -9.40 -8.49
N TYR A 31 4.31 -9.70 -9.32
CA TYR A 31 5.62 -9.09 -9.19
C TYR A 31 5.57 -7.58 -9.38
N GLU A 32 6.14 -6.84 -8.44
CA GLU A 32 6.27 -5.39 -8.50
C GLU A 32 7.75 -4.99 -8.51
N ASP A 33 8.14 -4.20 -9.53
CA ASP A 33 9.52 -3.69 -9.61
C ASP A 33 9.90 -2.84 -8.38
N LEU A 34 8.93 -2.16 -7.76
CA LEU A 34 9.16 -1.37 -6.54
C LEU A 34 9.69 -2.22 -5.39
N ALA A 35 9.28 -3.49 -5.30
CA ALA A 35 9.61 -4.39 -4.21
C ALA A 35 11.08 -4.83 -4.22
N ARG A 36 11.82 -4.51 -5.29
CA ARG A 36 13.26 -4.78 -5.43
C ARG A 36 14.10 -3.52 -5.62
N ARG A 37 13.48 -2.35 -5.54
CA ARG A 37 14.08 -1.10 -5.97
C ARG A 37 14.73 -0.35 -4.81
N ARG A 38 15.82 0.34 -5.13
CA ARG A 38 16.43 1.33 -4.25
C ARG A 38 15.91 2.72 -4.60
N TYR A 39 15.56 3.49 -3.58
CA TYR A 39 15.23 4.90 -3.73
C TYR A 39 16.14 5.71 -2.84
N ASN A 40 16.83 6.67 -3.46
CA ASN A 40 17.70 7.57 -2.72
C ASN A 40 16.89 8.66 -2.03
N TYR A 41 17.53 9.24 -1.02
CA TYR A 41 17.10 10.49 -0.38
C TYR A 41 16.88 11.57 -1.45
N SER A 42 15.77 12.31 -1.32
CA SER A 42 15.54 13.54 -2.08
C SER A 42 15.80 14.74 -1.18
N ALA A 43 16.66 15.64 -1.63
CA ALA A 43 16.88 16.94 -0.98
C ALA A 43 15.74 17.93 -1.25
N ILE A 44 14.94 17.68 -2.29
CA ILE A 44 13.74 18.45 -2.61
C ILE A 44 12.63 18.01 -1.64
N GLU A 45 12.03 18.99 -0.96
CA GLU A 45 10.88 18.79 -0.09
C GLU A 45 9.58 18.68 -0.89
N ASP A 46 8.62 17.91 -0.38
CA ASP A 46 7.38 17.63 -1.10
C ASP A 46 6.32 18.74 -0.94
N GLN A 47 6.68 20.02 -1.10
CA GLN A 47 5.74 21.14 -0.86
C GLN A 47 4.81 21.43 -2.05
N GLY A 48 5.29 21.23 -3.29
CA GLY A 48 4.51 21.47 -4.51
C GLY A 48 4.38 20.25 -5.43
N ALA A 49 5.03 19.15 -5.04
CA ALA A 49 5.06 17.90 -5.77
C ALA A 49 5.34 16.77 -4.78
N VAL A 50 4.68 15.64 -4.94
CA VAL A 50 4.94 14.44 -4.13
C VAL A 50 5.36 13.28 -5.02
N ARG A 51 6.16 12.37 -4.47
CA ARG A 51 6.63 11.17 -5.18
C ARG A 51 5.63 10.05 -5.00
N LEU A 52 4.84 9.75 -6.04
CA LEU A 52 3.90 8.63 -6.02
C LEU A 52 4.43 7.47 -6.86
N ILE A 53 4.27 6.25 -6.36
CA ILE A 53 4.56 4.99 -7.03
C ILE A 53 3.23 4.29 -7.29
N PHE A 54 3.01 3.85 -8.52
CA PHE A 54 1.76 3.21 -8.93
C PHE A 54 1.96 1.70 -9.07
N LEU A 55 1.03 0.93 -8.50
CA LEU A 55 1.04 -0.53 -8.57
C LEU A 55 0.58 -1.00 -9.96
N THR A 56 0.91 -2.23 -10.32
CA THR A 56 0.57 -2.82 -11.62
C THR A 56 -0.95 -2.87 -11.83
N GLU A 57 -1.72 -3.16 -10.78
CA GLU A 57 -3.19 -3.15 -10.83
C GLU A 57 -3.78 -1.78 -11.15
N ALA A 58 -3.12 -0.69 -10.74
CA ALA A 58 -3.53 0.68 -11.06
C ALA A 58 -3.47 1.00 -12.57
N VAL A 59 -2.81 0.16 -13.36
CA VAL A 59 -2.42 0.43 -14.75
C VAL A 59 -3.12 -0.49 -15.75
N GLY A 60 -4.22 -1.14 -15.33
CA GLY A 60 -5.02 -2.03 -16.18
C GLY A 60 -5.49 -1.40 -17.49
N ASP A 61 -5.82 -0.10 -17.48
CA ASP A 61 -6.35 0.60 -18.66
C ASP A 61 -5.32 1.46 -19.44
N ARG A 62 -5.59 1.64 -20.75
CA ARG A 62 -4.76 2.43 -21.67
C ARG A 62 -4.40 3.86 -21.21
N PRO A 63 -5.23 4.65 -20.51
CA PRO A 63 -4.84 6.00 -20.09
C PRO A 63 -3.79 6.01 -18.97
N TYR A 64 -3.56 4.88 -18.27
CA TYR A 64 -2.69 4.79 -17.10
C TYR A 64 -1.34 4.12 -17.38
N LYS A 65 -1.11 3.59 -18.59
CA LYS A 65 0.18 3.00 -18.98
C LYS A 65 1.38 3.90 -18.73
N THR A 66 1.21 5.22 -18.82
CA THR A 66 2.26 6.22 -18.53
C THR A 66 2.65 6.27 -17.06
N LEU A 67 1.78 5.82 -16.16
CA LEU A 67 2.04 5.77 -14.72
C LEU A 67 2.92 4.56 -14.34
N ARG A 68 2.91 3.49 -15.16
CA ARG A 68 3.81 2.34 -14.95
C ARG A 68 5.23 2.69 -15.39
N ARG A 69 6.07 3.06 -14.41
CA ARG A 69 7.49 3.39 -14.64
C ARG A 69 8.45 2.36 -14.05
N GLY A 70 8.06 1.08 -14.06
CA GLY A 70 8.86 -0.03 -13.50
C GLY A 70 9.21 0.23 -12.04
N GLY A 71 8.19 0.51 -11.23
CA GLY A 71 8.32 0.89 -9.83
C GLY A 71 8.93 2.27 -9.57
N ARG A 72 9.41 3.03 -10.58
CA ARG A 72 9.86 4.42 -10.33
C ARG A 72 8.70 5.27 -9.83
N PHE A 73 9.01 6.16 -8.90
CA PHE A 73 8.07 7.21 -8.54
C PHE A 73 7.91 8.20 -9.70
N ILE A 74 6.80 8.92 -9.67
CA ILE A 74 6.51 10.06 -10.52
C ILE A 74 6.29 11.26 -9.61
N TRP A 75 6.78 12.43 -10.04
CA TRP A 75 6.44 13.69 -9.38
C TRP A 75 5.01 14.10 -9.77
N CYS A 76 4.14 14.05 -8.78
CA CYS A 76 2.72 14.34 -8.92
C CYS A 76 2.42 15.69 -8.30
N HIS A 77 1.74 16.54 -9.06
CA HIS A 77 1.38 17.91 -8.70
C HIS A 77 -0.13 18.05 -8.58
N ASN A 78 -0.58 19.14 -7.96
CA ASN A 78 -1.99 19.54 -7.89
C ASN A 78 -2.91 18.40 -7.40
N LEU A 79 -2.49 17.75 -6.32
CA LEU A 79 -3.25 16.66 -5.72
C LEU A 79 -4.64 17.13 -5.30
N ARG A 80 -5.65 16.30 -5.53
CA ARG A 80 -7.03 16.53 -5.07
C ARG A 80 -7.60 15.25 -4.52
N TYR A 81 -8.50 15.38 -3.54
CA TYR A 81 -9.36 14.29 -3.11
C TYR A 81 -10.60 14.25 -4.00
N GLU A 82 -10.96 13.06 -4.48
CA GLU A 82 -12.07 12.84 -5.42
C GLU A 82 -13.23 12.05 -4.81
N GLY A 83 -13.21 11.80 -3.49
CA GLY A 83 -14.20 10.96 -2.82
C GLY A 83 -13.79 9.48 -2.79
N LYS A 84 -14.78 8.59 -2.65
CA LYS A 84 -14.60 7.13 -2.68
C LYS A 84 -15.00 6.55 -4.05
N ASP A 85 -14.34 5.46 -4.44
CA ASP A 85 -14.76 4.66 -5.59
C ASP A 85 -15.88 3.68 -5.26
N GLU A 86 -16.32 2.92 -6.27
CA GLU A 86 -17.37 1.91 -6.13
C GLU A 86 -17.00 0.77 -5.15
N ALA A 87 -15.71 0.59 -4.87
CA ALA A 87 -15.19 -0.40 -3.92
C ALA A 87 -14.92 0.21 -2.53
N GLY A 88 -15.31 1.46 -2.30
CA GLY A 88 -15.17 2.16 -1.01
C GLY A 88 -13.79 2.77 -0.76
N TYR A 89 -12.85 2.66 -1.70
CA TYR A 89 -11.51 3.20 -1.55
C TYR A 89 -11.46 4.69 -1.85
N ARG A 90 -10.74 5.46 -1.04
CA ARG A 90 -10.51 6.89 -1.30
C ARG A 90 -9.73 7.06 -2.60
N GLN A 91 -10.11 8.05 -3.40
CA GLN A 91 -9.47 8.38 -4.66
C GLN A 91 -8.78 9.73 -4.58
N LEU A 92 -7.60 9.80 -5.19
CA LEU A 92 -6.90 11.05 -5.42
C LEU A 92 -6.74 11.30 -6.92
N SER A 93 -6.73 12.57 -7.30
CA SER A 93 -6.31 12.99 -8.62
C SER A 93 -5.08 13.87 -8.60
N PHE A 94 -4.34 13.88 -9.71
CA PHE A 94 -3.09 14.63 -9.83
C PHE A 94 -2.74 14.91 -11.30
N THR A 95 -1.81 15.84 -11.50
CA THR A 95 -1.13 16.07 -12.79
C THR A 95 0.32 15.59 -12.72
N VAL A 96 0.87 15.14 -13.84
CA VAL A 96 2.28 14.73 -13.95
C VAL A 96 3.09 15.84 -14.62
N ASP A 97 4.21 16.21 -14.02
CA ASP A 97 5.11 17.27 -14.50
C ASP A 97 4.35 18.57 -14.83
N LYS A 98 4.60 19.15 -16.02
CA LYS A 98 3.89 20.33 -16.56
C LYS A 98 2.63 19.95 -17.37
N GLY A 99 2.18 18.70 -17.28
CA GLY A 99 1.03 18.21 -18.02
C GLY A 99 -0.28 18.81 -17.51
N LYS A 100 -1.26 18.94 -18.41
CA LYS A 100 -2.64 19.35 -18.07
C LYS A 100 -3.57 18.16 -17.82
N LYS A 101 -3.19 16.95 -18.28
CA LYS A 101 -3.97 15.74 -18.07
C LYS A 101 -3.98 15.39 -16.59
N ARG A 102 -5.18 15.23 -16.04
CA ARG A 102 -5.41 14.76 -14.68
C ARG A 102 -5.64 13.25 -14.70
N PHE A 103 -5.04 12.55 -13.76
CA PHE A 103 -5.20 11.11 -13.53
C PHE A 103 -5.90 10.92 -12.20
N VAL A 104 -6.78 9.92 -12.09
CA VAL A 104 -7.46 9.55 -10.86
C VAL A 104 -7.05 8.13 -10.50
N VAL A 105 -6.66 7.88 -9.25
CA VAL A 105 -6.20 6.57 -8.77
C VAL A 105 -6.74 6.34 -7.36
N ALA A 106 -7.16 5.10 -7.07
CA ALA A 106 -7.57 4.66 -5.74
C ALA A 106 -6.38 4.51 -4.78
N GLU A 107 -6.61 4.71 -3.48
CA GLU A 107 -5.56 4.69 -2.45
C GLU A 107 -4.81 3.36 -2.35
N ASN A 108 -5.50 2.25 -2.61
CA ASN A 108 -4.92 0.90 -2.57
C ASN A 108 -4.05 0.59 -3.79
N ASN A 109 -3.96 1.51 -4.75
CA ASN A 109 -3.30 1.35 -6.04
C ASN A 109 -2.09 2.29 -6.22
N CYS A 110 -1.75 3.05 -5.18
CA CYS A 110 -0.56 3.87 -5.17
C CYS A 110 0.07 3.98 -3.77
N LEU A 111 1.37 4.25 -3.77
CA LEU A 111 2.17 4.46 -2.58
C LEU A 111 2.82 5.83 -2.66
N CYS A 112 2.86 6.55 -1.55
CA CYS A 112 3.65 7.75 -1.41
C CYS A 112 5.06 7.38 -0.92
N LEU A 113 6.08 7.99 -1.51
CA LEU A 113 7.46 7.92 -1.06
C LEU A 113 7.85 9.27 -0.43
N PRO A 114 7.69 9.43 0.90
CA PRO A 114 8.01 10.69 1.59
C PRO A 114 9.42 11.17 1.26
N SER A 115 9.60 12.46 1.01
CA SER A 115 10.90 13.12 0.94
C SER A 115 11.76 12.72 2.14
N LYS A 116 13.07 12.77 1.96
CA LYS A 116 14.03 12.38 2.98
C LYS A 116 14.01 10.89 3.40
N THR A 117 13.16 10.05 2.79
CA THR A 117 13.17 8.59 3.00
C THR A 117 14.16 7.89 2.06
N TYR A 118 15.03 7.06 2.63
CA TYR A 118 15.81 6.08 1.90
C TYR A 118 15.08 4.73 1.89
N VAL A 119 15.09 4.07 0.73
CA VAL A 119 14.50 2.74 0.57
C VAL A 119 15.55 1.80 0.03
N GLY A 120 15.79 0.71 0.76
CA GLY A 120 16.76 -0.31 0.42
C GLY A 120 16.12 -1.67 0.24
N ASN A 121 15.12 -1.82 -0.64
CA ASN A 121 14.40 -3.08 -0.88
C ASN A 121 15.23 -4.11 -1.68
N HIS A 122 16.55 -4.08 -1.55
CA HIS A 122 17.41 -5.00 -2.28
C HIS A 122 17.19 -6.44 -1.79
N PRO A 123 17.07 -7.45 -2.68
CA PRO A 123 16.67 -8.82 -2.31
C PRO A 123 17.57 -9.49 -1.27
N TYR A 124 18.84 -9.08 -1.20
CA TYR A 124 19.82 -9.67 -0.29
C TYR A 124 19.81 -9.04 1.12
N PHE A 125 19.15 -7.88 1.28
CA PHE A 125 19.23 -7.09 2.52
C PHE A 125 17.87 -6.80 3.14
N ALA A 126 16.81 -6.69 2.32
CA ALA A 126 15.48 -6.38 2.80
C ALA A 126 14.70 -7.65 3.15
N ARG A 127 14.13 -7.68 4.35
CA ARG A 127 13.13 -8.69 4.70
C ARG A 127 11.81 -8.35 4.01
N ARG A 128 11.10 -9.36 3.52
CA ARG A 128 9.87 -9.19 2.72
C ARG A 128 8.76 -8.49 3.50
N ASP A 129 8.62 -8.79 4.78
CA ASP A 129 7.71 -8.13 5.72
C ASP A 129 8.01 -6.64 5.95
N LYS A 130 9.17 -6.16 5.49
CA LYS A 130 9.58 -4.75 5.60
C LYS A 130 9.47 -3.98 4.29
N THR A 131 9.00 -4.61 3.22
CA THR A 131 8.95 -4.03 1.86
C THR A 131 8.19 -2.71 1.85
N PHE A 132 7.09 -2.62 2.59
CA PHE A 132 6.19 -1.45 2.57
C PHE A 132 6.47 -0.42 3.66
N LEU A 133 7.30 -0.75 4.67
CA LEU A 133 7.60 0.16 5.79
C LEU A 133 8.08 1.56 5.40
N PRO A 134 8.84 1.77 4.31
CA PRO A 134 9.30 3.10 3.96
C PRO A 134 8.24 3.99 3.31
N PHE A 135 7.15 3.39 2.80
CA PHE A 135 6.12 4.09 2.06
C PHE A 135 5.01 4.57 2.99
N ALA A 136 4.33 5.62 2.56
CA ALA A 136 3.12 6.14 3.19
C ALA A 136 1.92 5.93 2.27
N THR A 137 0.72 5.93 2.84
CA THR A 137 -0.50 6.13 2.07
C THR A 137 -0.56 7.61 1.64
N PRO A 138 -1.13 7.95 0.46
CA PRO A 138 -1.33 9.34 0.08
C PRO A 138 -2.20 10.12 1.09
N PHE A 139 -3.10 9.43 1.79
CA PHE A 139 -4.01 10.00 2.78
C PHE A 139 -3.47 10.01 4.22
N GLY A 140 -2.28 9.44 4.46
CA GLY A 140 -1.54 9.55 5.72
C GLY A 140 -0.42 10.57 5.66
N TYR A 141 0.09 10.86 4.46
CA TYR A 141 1.23 11.75 4.30
C TYR A 141 0.85 13.23 4.40
N THR A 142 1.45 13.94 5.36
CA THR A 142 1.12 15.34 5.69
C THR A 142 1.16 16.28 4.47
N ASN A 143 2.19 16.17 3.63
CA ASN A 143 2.33 17.06 2.48
C ASN A 143 1.28 16.78 1.39
N CYS A 144 0.91 15.51 1.19
CA CYS A 144 -0.21 15.16 0.30
C CYS A 144 -1.52 15.79 0.81
N LEU A 145 -1.78 15.68 2.12
CA LEU A 145 -2.97 16.23 2.76
C LEU A 145 -3.02 17.76 2.67
N HIS A 146 -1.88 18.44 2.79
CA HIS A 146 -1.80 19.90 2.57
C HIS A 146 -2.20 20.28 1.15
N MET A 147 -1.58 19.64 0.15
CA MET A 147 -1.88 19.92 -1.26
C MET A 147 -3.37 19.70 -1.59
N MET A 148 -3.98 18.65 -1.03
CA MET A 148 -5.39 18.36 -1.25
C MET A 148 -6.32 19.33 -0.50
N ALA A 149 -5.99 19.73 0.72
CA ALA A 149 -6.75 20.73 1.48
C ALA A 149 -6.75 22.09 0.77
N ASP A 150 -5.58 22.53 0.30
CA ASP A 150 -5.43 23.77 -0.46
C ASP A 150 -6.27 23.73 -1.74
N ALA A 151 -6.25 22.61 -2.46
CA ALA A 151 -7.03 22.46 -3.68
C ALA A 151 -8.56 22.43 -3.44
N ALA A 152 -8.99 22.00 -2.25
CA ALA A 152 -10.39 21.99 -1.83
C ALA A 152 -10.86 23.34 -1.23
N ASN A 153 -9.95 24.30 -1.02
CA ASN A 153 -10.20 25.54 -0.27
C ASN A 153 -10.78 25.28 1.14
N LEU A 154 -10.31 24.22 1.80
CA LEU A 154 -10.71 23.87 3.16
C LEU A 154 -9.55 24.14 4.13
N SER A 155 -9.87 24.42 5.39
CA SER A 155 -8.81 24.44 6.41
C SER A 155 -8.25 23.03 6.58
N ARG A 156 -6.98 22.94 6.99
CA ARG A 156 -6.31 21.66 7.23
C ARG A 156 -7.10 20.78 8.20
N THR A 157 -7.65 21.35 9.26
CA THR A 157 -8.40 20.60 10.27
C THR A 157 -9.70 20.03 9.71
N GLU A 158 -10.46 20.84 8.96
CA GLU A 158 -11.70 20.39 8.31
C GLU A 158 -11.42 19.28 7.30
N PHE A 159 -10.39 19.45 6.47
CA PHE A 159 -10.01 18.44 5.49
C PHE A 159 -9.56 17.14 6.14
N LEU A 160 -8.76 17.19 7.21
CA LEU A 160 -8.33 16.00 7.94
C LEU A 160 -9.50 15.25 8.58
N THR A 161 -10.49 15.97 9.11
CA THR A 161 -11.72 15.35 9.63
C THR A 161 -12.44 14.60 8.53
N HIS A 162 -12.66 15.23 7.38
CA HIS A 162 -13.30 14.62 6.22
C HIS A 162 -12.56 13.34 5.75
N ILE A 163 -11.23 13.41 5.58
CA ILE A 163 -10.43 12.26 5.13
C ILE A 163 -10.43 11.10 6.14
N ARG A 164 -10.57 11.41 7.45
CA ARG A 164 -10.67 10.39 8.50
C ARG A 164 -12.04 9.73 8.52
N GLU A 165 -13.11 10.50 8.35
CA GLU A 165 -14.48 9.99 8.25
C GLU A 165 -14.63 9.08 7.03
N ASP A 166 -13.94 9.41 5.93
CA ASP A 166 -13.92 8.60 4.72
C ASP A 166 -12.87 7.48 4.71
N ASN A 167 -12.12 7.26 5.79
CA ASN A 167 -11.12 6.18 5.84
C ASN A 167 -11.84 4.81 5.87
N PRO A 168 -11.61 3.92 4.90
CA PRO A 168 -12.32 2.64 4.88
C PRO A 168 -11.69 1.59 5.82
N TYR A 169 -10.49 1.87 6.35
CA TYR A 169 -9.75 0.96 7.24
C TYR A 169 -9.94 1.35 8.73
N VAL A 170 -11.17 1.23 9.25
CA VAL A 170 -11.50 1.57 10.65
C VAL A 170 -11.49 0.35 11.57
N PRO A 171 -11.36 0.52 12.91
CA PRO A 171 -11.51 -0.59 13.84
C PRO A 171 -12.84 -1.31 13.63
N GLY A 172 -12.80 -2.63 13.52
CA GLY A 172 -13.98 -3.45 13.21
C GLY A 172 -14.05 -3.92 11.75
N THR A 173 -13.43 -3.20 10.81
CA THR A 173 -13.48 -3.56 9.38
C THR A 173 -12.94 -4.96 9.13
N LEU A 174 -13.70 -5.76 8.37
CA LEU A 174 -13.30 -7.09 7.93
C LEU A 174 -12.45 -6.98 6.67
N VAL A 175 -11.25 -7.54 6.73
CA VAL A 175 -10.27 -7.53 5.64
C VAL A 175 -9.79 -8.94 5.33
N LYS A 176 -9.17 -9.13 4.16
CA LYS A 176 -8.33 -10.31 3.88
C LYS A 176 -6.94 -9.85 3.44
N PRO A 177 -5.89 -10.66 3.63
CA PRO A 177 -4.60 -10.39 3.02
C PRO A 177 -4.72 -10.32 1.49
N ARG A 178 -4.11 -9.31 0.88
CA ARG A 178 -4.06 -9.17 -0.57
C ARG A 178 -2.92 -10.01 -1.12
N LEU A 179 -3.25 -10.96 -1.98
CA LEU A 179 -2.27 -11.84 -2.62
C LEU A 179 -1.23 -11.00 -3.37
N GLY A 180 0.04 -11.37 -3.19
CA GLY A 180 1.17 -10.63 -3.74
C GLY A 180 1.68 -9.48 -2.87
N TYR A 181 0.91 -8.94 -1.94
CA TYR A 181 1.35 -7.79 -1.14
C TYR A 181 1.59 -8.15 0.32
N PHE A 182 0.76 -9.01 0.90
CA PHE A 182 0.95 -9.42 2.30
C PHE A 182 2.00 -10.52 2.44
N TYR A 183 2.89 -10.38 3.42
CA TYR A 183 3.88 -11.42 3.76
C TYR A 183 3.73 -11.90 5.22
N PRO A 184 3.36 -13.17 5.48
CA PRO A 184 3.34 -13.71 6.84
C PRO A 184 4.73 -13.77 7.48
N GLN A 185 4.80 -13.37 8.75
CA GLN A 185 5.98 -13.60 9.56
C GLN A 185 5.93 -15.00 10.19
N SER A 186 7.00 -15.78 10.05
CA SER A 186 7.07 -17.15 10.56
C SER A 186 6.94 -17.25 12.08
N ALA A 187 7.45 -16.26 12.82
CA ALA A 187 7.34 -16.19 14.29
C ALA A 187 5.88 -16.02 14.77
N ALA A 188 5.02 -15.48 13.90
CA ALA A 188 3.60 -15.27 14.16
C ALA A 188 2.77 -16.57 14.02
N LEU A 189 3.37 -17.65 13.51
CA LEU A 189 2.71 -18.94 13.31
C LEU A 189 2.88 -19.91 14.49
N GLY A 190 3.69 -19.53 15.50
CA GLY A 190 3.98 -20.31 16.70
C GLY A 190 5.03 -21.41 16.47
N GLU A 191 5.98 -21.57 17.40
CA GLU A 191 6.88 -22.72 17.40
C GLU A 191 6.08 -23.99 17.76
N GLY A 192 6.09 -24.99 16.88
CA GLY A 192 5.44 -26.29 17.13
C GLY A 192 4.01 -26.44 16.59
N ILE A 193 3.39 -25.37 16.08
CA ILE A 193 2.20 -25.49 15.24
C ILE A 193 2.73 -25.65 13.83
N ASN A 194 2.64 -26.85 13.25
CA ASN A 194 2.84 -27.04 11.83
C ASN A 194 1.81 -26.12 11.15
N PRO A 195 2.20 -24.95 10.62
CA PRO A 195 1.20 -24.03 10.10
C PRO A 195 0.51 -24.81 9.00
N GLN A 196 -0.81 -24.87 8.99
CA GLN A 196 -1.49 -25.53 7.87
C GLN A 196 -1.39 -24.57 6.69
N TRP A 197 -0.20 -24.56 6.07
CA TRP A 197 0.21 -23.66 5.01
C TRP A 197 -0.75 -23.72 3.82
N ASP A 198 -1.37 -24.88 3.63
CA ASP A 198 -2.32 -25.20 2.57
C ASP A 198 -3.77 -24.88 2.94
N LYS A 199 -4.05 -24.49 4.19
CA LYS A 199 -5.39 -24.04 4.55
C LYS A 199 -5.59 -22.59 4.11
N PRO A 200 -6.81 -22.27 3.59
CA PRO A 200 -7.17 -20.88 3.29
C PRO A 200 -6.93 -19.99 4.51
N HIS A 201 -6.33 -18.83 4.27
CA HIS A 201 -6.07 -17.88 5.34
C HIS A 201 -7.38 -17.21 5.78
N PRO A 202 -7.73 -17.20 7.09
CA PRO A 202 -8.96 -16.55 7.55
C PRO A 202 -8.95 -15.04 7.29
N CYS A 203 -10.13 -14.45 7.11
CA CYS A 203 -10.29 -13.00 7.14
C CYS A 203 -9.73 -12.43 8.45
N GLY A 204 -9.21 -11.21 8.38
CA GLY A 204 -8.71 -10.46 9.51
C GLY A 204 -9.62 -9.31 9.91
N LEU A 205 -9.38 -8.80 11.11
CA LEU A 205 -10.15 -7.72 11.70
C LEU A 205 -9.19 -6.60 12.08
N ILE A 206 -9.48 -5.38 11.61
CA ILE A 206 -8.70 -4.20 11.96
C ILE A 206 -8.97 -3.86 13.43
N LEU A 207 -7.91 -3.78 14.22
CA LEU A 207 -7.98 -3.41 15.64
C LEU A 207 -7.77 -1.90 15.85
N GLY A 208 -7.26 -1.20 14.83
CA GLY A 208 -7.00 0.23 14.84
C GLY A 208 -5.62 0.58 14.29
N PRO A 209 -5.15 1.82 14.50
CA PRO A 209 -3.79 2.23 14.11
C PRO A 209 -2.72 1.37 14.79
N SER A 210 -1.60 1.14 14.11
CA SER A 210 -0.47 0.42 14.70
C SER A 210 0.09 1.16 15.92
N LEU A 211 0.43 0.39 16.95
CA LEU A 211 1.05 0.92 18.17
C LEU A 211 2.54 1.22 17.97
N GLN A 212 3.13 0.64 16.92
CA GLN A 212 4.55 0.77 16.59
C GLN A 212 4.77 1.84 15.51
N ASN A 213 3.93 2.87 15.43
CA ASN A 213 4.12 3.91 14.43
C ASN A 213 5.35 4.76 14.76
N ASP A 214 6.36 4.71 13.90
CA ASP A 214 7.40 5.72 13.86
C ASP A 214 6.73 6.99 13.32
N TYR A 215 6.45 7.95 14.20
CA TYR A 215 5.64 9.16 13.92
C TYR A 215 6.15 10.05 12.76
N ASP A 216 7.32 9.78 12.20
CA ASP A 216 8.12 10.78 11.47
C ASP A 216 7.77 11.00 10.00
N CYS A 217 6.73 10.40 9.42
CA CYS A 217 6.47 10.61 7.98
C CYS A 217 5.06 10.30 7.47
N GLY A 218 4.03 10.32 8.33
CA GLY A 218 2.65 10.07 7.87
C GLY A 218 2.44 8.67 7.29
N ARG A 219 3.15 7.68 7.86
CA ARG A 219 3.02 6.28 7.49
C ARG A 219 1.83 5.68 8.24
N ASP A 220 0.71 5.56 7.55
CA ASP A 220 -0.48 4.92 8.10
C ASP A 220 -0.34 3.41 8.06
N PHE A 221 -0.05 2.82 9.21
CA PHE A 221 -0.15 1.39 9.40
C PHE A 221 -1.23 1.03 10.39
N TYR A 222 -1.73 -0.19 10.21
CA TYR A 222 -2.80 -0.77 10.99
C TYR A 222 -2.29 -1.94 11.81
N ARG A 223 -2.95 -2.13 12.95
CA ARG A 223 -2.88 -3.33 13.75
C ARG A 223 -4.03 -4.23 13.34
N VAL A 224 -3.72 -5.45 12.89
CA VAL A 224 -4.71 -6.34 12.28
C VAL A 224 -4.57 -7.72 12.86
N ARG A 225 -5.68 -8.32 13.28
CA ARG A 225 -5.70 -9.71 13.72
C ARG A 225 -6.13 -10.60 12.57
N PHE A 226 -5.22 -11.45 12.12
CA PHE A 226 -5.42 -12.46 11.09
C PHE A 226 -5.44 -13.83 11.77
N GLY A 227 -6.64 -14.42 11.90
CA GLY A 227 -6.83 -15.64 12.69
C GLY A 227 -6.41 -15.44 14.15
N GLY A 228 -5.49 -16.28 14.63
CA GLY A 228 -4.97 -16.21 16.00
C GLY A 228 -3.86 -15.17 16.21
N THR A 229 -3.35 -14.56 15.15
CA THR A 229 -2.14 -13.75 15.20
C THR A 229 -2.46 -12.27 14.97
N THR A 230 -1.90 -11.42 15.82
CA THR A 230 -1.93 -9.97 15.64
C THR A 230 -0.67 -9.49 14.93
N TYR A 231 -0.85 -8.85 13.79
CA TYR A 231 0.20 -8.20 13.03
C TYR A 231 0.21 -6.70 13.34
N GLU A 232 1.40 -6.19 13.63
CA GLU A 232 1.66 -4.75 13.72
C GLU A 232 2.23 -4.28 12.38
N ARG A 233 2.06 -2.98 12.09
CA ARG A 233 2.59 -2.31 10.90
C ARG A 233 2.09 -2.87 9.56
N VAL A 234 0.82 -3.28 9.48
CA VAL A 234 0.20 -3.72 8.22
C VAL A 234 -0.19 -2.50 7.39
N HIS A 235 0.30 -2.40 6.15
CA HIS A 235 -0.02 -1.30 5.25
C HIS A 235 -1.36 -1.53 4.55
N ALA A 236 -2.10 -0.47 4.23
CA ALA A 236 -3.40 -0.53 3.54
C ALA A 236 -3.36 -1.38 2.25
N VAL A 237 -2.27 -1.26 1.47
CA VAL A 237 -2.03 -2.00 0.22
C VAL A 237 -1.98 -3.52 0.41
N GLU A 238 -1.60 -3.98 1.61
CA GLU A 238 -1.47 -5.41 1.92
C GLU A 238 -2.82 -6.05 2.25
N MET A 239 -3.90 -5.26 2.28
CA MET A 239 -5.22 -5.68 2.68
C MET A 239 -6.27 -5.32 1.64
N GLU A 240 -7.25 -6.20 1.48
CA GLU A 240 -8.46 -5.97 0.71
C GLU A 240 -9.66 -5.96 1.66
N ILE A 241 -10.59 -5.03 1.45
CA ILE A 241 -11.77 -4.86 2.29
C ILE A 241 -12.84 -5.85 1.82
N LEU A 242 -13.45 -6.57 2.77
CA LEU A 242 -14.49 -7.56 2.48
C LEU A 242 -15.89 -7.08 2.85
N SER A 243 -16.01 -6.28 3.90
CA SER A 243 -17.22 -5.50 4.16
C SER A 243 -16.85 -4.21 4.89
N GLU A 244 -17.58 -3.16 4.58
CA GLU A 244 -17.69 -1.99 5.45
C GLU A 244 -18.54 -2.40 6.67
N VAL A 245 -18.23 -1.89 7.86
CA VAL A 245 -19.05 -2.05 9.08
C VAL A 245 -19.91 -0.83 9.25
#